data_AF-A0A8J5JPQ6-F1
#
_entry.id   AF-A0A8J5JPQ6-F1
#
_cell.length_a   1.000
_cell.length_b   1.000
_cell.length_c   1.000
_cell.angle_alpha   90.00
_cell.angle_beta   90.00
_cell.angle_gamma   90.00
#
_symmetry.space_group_name_H-M   'P 1'
#
loop_
_entity.id
_entity.type
_entity.pdbx_description
1 polymer ?
#
loop_
_entity_poly.entity_id
_entity_poly.type
_entity_poly.pdbx_seq_one_letter_code
_entity_poly.pdbx_strand_id
1 'polypeptide(L)'
;MVVCFCGEQHNTVVGYSIIGLDYQVHPPPSKSLKYLRDMLYRHSRHDCSQMLQVGEFVYHYAVQWVQVESLCLRHLIVAVELGEDASVWIGNRETMTLMATMKTKLGIEAANAVAVRMMGSMTTVVTDSWEDLMWTIISLIEYWDPSFQEDIKQSLCTKVWVLRLMNCPDVCPNFHLRVQMIRFVEMWSDGYMASLFFGWQAATALVAVSPNLQVDQLLPNSLSSSLVKPFMKVLSSCWEQGHLEPIATAAVHQVKELRVGPELRCLAHLVELARQMATTIKDWYETGCWNGPMTVLLFENVFILLKILVATSPTMEAYESPGLAQAAAAALVSATSSVVSLTSKLLDRRNASFTSLLVEIDGILNLLVSRKTPHSVGALLWRDHGYQLCFLTRQATEGGCPFLKIHKVCGERTESCPKRFLDSVTQAVMEAPVLLHSSKMVVDESTLIHLLLTSPSDPFTRCPLDPDTYSRLPDLHNDIVAWRNNTRGLQGIFNSGSEDETANSIVVGDTSNSDTNSSVVDDTSSSATNDTSPRDC
;
A
#
# COMPACT_ATOMS: atom_id res chain seq x y z
N MET A 1 19.38 -15.81 43.16
CA MET A 1 20.21 -17.04 43.11
C MET A 1 19.22 -18.17 42.91
N VAL A 2 19.22 -18.86 41.77
CA VAL A 2 18.42 -20.09 41.64
C VAL A 2 19.16 -21.15 42.45
N VAL A 3 18.69 -21.41 43.67
CA VAL A 3 19.25 -22.48 44.50
C VAL A 3 18.67 -23.79 43.99
N CYS A 4 19.38 -24.44 43.07
CA CYS A 4 19.07 -25.81 42.70
C CYS A 4 19.52 -26.74 43.83
N PHE A 5 18.57 -27.29 44.58
CA PHE A 5 18.84 -28.47 45.41
C PHE A 5 18.78 -29.71 44.52
N CYS A 6 19.92 -30.14 43.99
CA CYS A 6 20.06 -31.50 43.47
C CYS A 6 20.28 -32.44 44.66
N GLY A 7 19.19 -33.02 45.18
CA GLY A 7 19.26 -34.17 46.07
C GLY A 7 19.22 -35.45 45.25
N GLU A 8 20.36 -36.14 45.12
CA GLU A 8 20.36 -37.56 44.73
C GLU A 8 19.82 -38.38 45.91
N GLN A 9 18.52 -38.68 45.91
CA GLN A 9 17.94 -39.99 46.29
C GLN A 9 16.40 -39.93 46.37
N HIS A 10 15.78 -40.85 45.63
CA HIS A 10 14.40 -41.35 45.69
C HIS A 10 13.25 -40.41 46.12
N ASN A 11 12.37 -40.10 45.16
CA ASN A 11 10.96 -39.71 45.34
C ASN A 11 10.65 -38.51 46.24
N THR A 12 11.44 -37.45 46.19
CA THR A 12 11.03 -36.13 46.74
C THR A 12 10.81 -35.12 45.62
N VAL A 13 9.63 -34.50 45.63
CA VAL A 13 9.28 -33.38 44.74
C VAL A 13 10.27 -32.26 45.03
N VAL A 14 11.17 -31.98 44.07
CA VAL A 14 12.06 -30.83 44.14
C VAL A 14 11.21 -29.57 43.98
N GLY A 15 10.97 -28.88 45.09
CA GLY A 15 10.36 -27.55 45.08
C GLY A 15 11.38 -26.52 44.66
N TYR A 16 11.20 -25.89 43.50
CA TYR A 16 11.95 -24.69 43.13
C TYR A 16 11.33 -23.51 43.87
N SER A 17 12.06 -22.92 44.81
CA SER A 17 11.68 -21.63 45.39
C SER A 17 12.49 -20.55 44.69
N ILE A 18 11.85 -19.76 43.83
CA ILE A 18 12.41 -18.51 43.33
C ILE A 18 12.31 -17.53 44.49
N ILE A 19 13.37 -17.43 45.29
CA ILE A 19 13.43 -16.48 46.40
C ILE A 19 13.46 -15.08 45.77
N GLY A 20 12.42 -14.30 46.02
CA GLY A 20 12.31 -12.89 45.65
C GLY A 20 13.44 -12.10 46.28
N LEU A 21 14.53 -11.95 45.53
CA LEU A 21 15.62 -11.04 45.85
C LEU A 21 15.35 -9.77 45.06
N ASP A 22 15.31 -8.62 45.74
CA ASP A 22 15.44 -7.31 45.12
C ASP A 22 16.78 -7.28 44.36
N TYR A 23 16.74 -7.65 43.08
CA TYR A 23 17.89 -7.62 42.22
C TYR A 23 18.13 -6.16 41.81
N GLN A 24 19.11 -5.52 42.46
CA GLN A 24 19.78 -4.40 41.80
C GLN A 24 20.38 -4.94 40.50
N VAL A 25 19.95 -4.37 39.36
CA VAL A 25 20.31 -4.80 38.01
C VAL A 25 21.76 -4.43 37.74
N HIS A 26 22.70 -5.20 38.30
CA HIS A 26 24.08 -5.19 37.85
C HIS A 26 24.20 -6.10 36.63
N PRO A 27 24.86 -5.67 35.54
CA PRO A 27 25.07 -6.51 34.37
C PRO A 27 25.86 -7.74 34.81
N PRO A 28 25.29 -8.95 34.76
CA PRO A 28 26.01 -10.12 35.20
C PRO A 28 27.06 -10.51 34.14
N PRO A 29 28.05 -11.31 34.56
CA PRO A 29 29.05 -11.83 33.63
C PRO A 29 28.36 -12.59 32.49
N SER A 30 28.95 -12.54 31.29
CA SER A 30 28.49 -13.27 30.09
C SER A 30 28.16 -14.75 30.32
N LYS A 31 28.77 -15.37 31.35
CA LYS A 31 28.48 -16.73 31.82
C LYS A 31 27.03 -16.93 32.28
N SER A 32 26.37 -15.90 32.81
CA SER A 32 25.00 -15.98 33.31
C SER A 32 23.97 -16.12 32.19
N LEU A 33 24.15 -15.44 31.06
CA LEU A 33 23.24 -15.55 29.91
C LEU A 33 23.30 -16.95 29.28
N LYS A 34 24.51 -17.46 29.09
CA LYS A 34 24.70 -18.85 28.61
C LYS A 34 24.05 -19.85 29.56
N TYR A 35 24.18 -19.65 30.87
CA TYR A 35 23.54 -20.50 31.87
C TYR A 35 22.01 -20.47 31.77
N LEU A 36 21.39 -19.29 31.62
CA LEU A 36 19.94 -19.18 31.47
C LEU A 36 19.44 -19.84 30.18
N ARG A 37 20.19 -19.68 29.08
CA ARG A 37 19.88 -20.35 27.80
C ARG A 37 20.00 -21.87 27.91
N ASP A 38 21.09 -22.36 28.50
CA ASP A 38 21.30 -23.80 28.77
C ASP A 38 20.21 -24.35 29.70
N MET A 39 19.75 -23.54 30.67
CA MET A 39 18.65 -23.90 31.56
C MET A 39 17.32 -24.05 30.81
N LEU A 40 16.97 -23.13 29.90
CA LEU A 40 15.79 -23.27 29.03
C LEU A 40 15.85 -24.56 28.19
N TYR A 41 17.01 -24.84 27.57
CA TYR A 41 17.15 -26.03 26.71
C TYR A 41 17.14 -27.34 27.49
N ARG A 42 17.81 -27.41 28.65
CA ARG A 42 17.84 -28.65 29.46
C ARG A 42 16.46 -29.04 29.96
N HIS A 43 15.63 -28.06 30.29
CA HIS A 43 14.32 -28.31 30.89
C HIS A 43 13.18 -28.41 29.87
N SER A 44 13.44 -28.12 28.59
CA SER A 44 12.47 -28.32 27.50
C SER A 44 11.84 -29.72 27.44
N ARG A 45 12.51 -30.74 27.99
CA ARG A 45 12.07 -32.15 27.98
C ARG A 45 11.15 -32.56 29.13
N HIS A 46 10.95 -31.72 30.15
CA HIS A 46 10.15 -32.07 31.33
C HIS A 46 8.85 -31.28 31.38
N ASP A 47 7.74 -32.00 31.57
CA ASP A 47 6.39 -31.45 31.47
C ASP A 47 5.84 -31.07 32.85
N CYS A 48 6.31 -29.92 33.37
CA CYS A 48 5.96 -29.47 34.71
C CYS A 48 5.54 -28.00 34.68
N SER A 49 4.48 -27.66 35.41
CA SER A 49 3.98 -26.29 35.59
C SER A 49 5.05 -25.32 36.12
N GLN A 50 6.04 -25.84 36.86
CA GLN A 50 7.20 -25.07 37.32
C GLN A 50 8.04 -24.51 36.16
N MET A 51 8.01 -25.13 34.99
CA MET A 51 8.78 -24.66 33.84
C MET A 51 8.20 -23.41 33.22
N LEU A 52 6.87 -23.24 33.25
CA LEU A 52 6.22 -22.02 32.75
C LEU A 52 6.76 -20.79 33.48
N GLN A 53 6.84 -20.89 34.82
CA GLN A 53 7.41 -19.86 35.69
C GLN A 53 8.89 -19.58 35.37
N VAL A 54 9.67 -20.60 35.00
CA VAL A 54 11.07 -20.42 34.58
C VAL A 54 11.14 -19.67 33.25
N GLY A 55 10.30 -20.02 32.27
CA GLY A 55 10.21 -19.32 31.00
C GLY A 55 9.85 -17.84 31.19
N GLU A 56 8.78 -17.56 31.94
CA GLU A 56 8.34 -16.20 32.27
C GLU A 56 9.44 -15.41 32.98
N PHE A 57 10.10 -16.03 33.96
CA PHE A 57 11.23 -15.41 34.67
C PHE A 57 12.35 -15.04 33.71
N VAL A 58 12.77 -15.96 32.83
CA VAL A 58 13.85 -15.68 31.86
C VAL A 58 13.44 -14.58 30.88
N TYR A 59 12.20 -14.59 30.42
CA TYR A 59 11.68 -13.55 29.54
C TYR A 59 11.68 -12.18 30.22
N HIS A 60 11.11 -12.06 31.43
CA HIS A 60 11.10 -10.80 32.17
C HIS A 60 12.52 -10.29 32.45
N TYR A 61 13.43 -11.20 32.77
CA TYR A 61 14.84 -10.87 32.98
C TYR A 61 15.51 -10.35 31.70
N ALA A 62 15.25 -10.98 30.56
CA ALA A 62 15.74 -10.54 29.25
C ALA A 62 15.22 -9.15 28.89
N VAL A 63 13.92 -8.87 29.10
CA VAL A 63 13.32 -7.55 28.86
C VAL A 63 13.96 -6.47 29.75
N GLN A 64 14.14 -6.75 31.06
CA GLN A 64 14.81 -5.82 31.97
C GLN A 64 16.23 -5.48 31.52
N TRP A 65 16.95 -6.44 30.95
CA TRP A 65 18.30 -6.23 30.43
C TRP A 65 18.35 -5.38 29.19
N VAL A 66 17.44 -5.62 28.25
CA VAL A 66 17.31 -4.82 27.04
C VAL A 66 17.19 -3.33 27.40
N GLN A 67 16.48 -3.02 28.49
CA GLN A 67 16.28 -1.66 29.02
C GLN A 67 17.52 -1.03 29.67
N VAL A 68 18.57 -1.80 30.00
CA VAL A 68 19.79 -1.25 30.62
C VAL A 68 20.58 -0.44 29.59
N GLU A 69 20.59 0.89 29.67
CA GLU A 69 21.24 1.78 28.68
C GLU A 69 22.74 1.53 28.47
N SER A 70 23.45 1.12 29.53
CA SER A 70 24.89 0.85 29.51
C SER A 70 25.28 -0.49 28.86
N LEU A 71 24.30 -1.28 28.42
CA LEU A 71 24.56 -2.58 27.78
C LEU A 71 25.21 -2.37 26.40
N CYS A 72 26.36 -2.99 26.16
CA CYS A 72 27.00 -2.98 24.86
C CYS A 72 26.23 -3.82 23.83
N LEU A 73 26.41 -3.53 22.53
CA LEU A 73 25.66 -4.16 21.44
C LEU A 73 25.64 -5.69 21.51
N ARG A 74 26.78 -6.33 21.76
CA ARG A 74 26.88 -7.79 21.86
C ARG A 74 25.99 -8.37 22.96
N HIS A 75 25.93 -7.72 24.13
CA HIS A 75 25.08 -8.19 25.22
C HIS A 75 23.60 -7.89 24.96
N LEU A 76 23.29 -6.80 24.25
CA LEU A 76 21.93 -6.51 23.79
C LEU A 76 21.42 -7.60 22.85
N ILE A 77 22.22 -8.00 21.87
CA ILE A 77 21.88 -9.13 20.95
C ILE A 77 21.56 -10.39 21.75
N VAL A 78 22.43 -10.79 22.69
CA VAL A 78 22.19 -11.99 23.49
C VAL A 78 20.95 -11.87 24.38
N ALA A 79 20.66 -10.68 24.92
CA ALA A 79 19.44 -10.47 25.70
C ALA A 79 18.17 -10.62 24.85
N VAL A 80 18.18 -10.07 23.62
CA VAL A 80 17.08 -10.22 22.67
C VAL A 80 16.90 -11.68 22.25
N GLU A 81 17.97 -12.39 21.88
CA GLU A 81 17.91 -13.82 21.56
C GLU A 81 17.35 -14.65 22.72
N LEU A 82 17.79 -14.37 23.96
CA LEU A 82 17.33 -15.08 25.14
C LEU A 82 15.84 -14.85 25.40
N GLY A 83 15.38 -13.61 25.23
CA GLY A 83 13.96 -13.27 25.34
C GLY A 83 13.13 -13.93 24.24
N GLU A 84 13.65 -14.02 23.03
CA GLU A 84 13.00 -14.72 21.92
C GLU A 84 12.86 -16.22 22.23
N ASP A 85 13.96 -16.88 22.61
CA ASP A 85 13.97 -18.30 22.98
C ASP A 85 12.95 -18.58 24.09
N ALA A 86 12.88 -17.72 25.11
CA ALA A 86 11.91 -17.82 26.19
C ALA A 86 10.46 -17.65 25.70
N SER A 87 10.20 -16.68 24.82
CA SER A 87 8.86 -16.42 24.28
C SER A 87 8.32 -17.60 23.45
N VAL A 88 9.17 -18.22 22.62
CA VAL A 88 8.81 -19.40 21.82
C VAL A 88 8.51 -20.58 22.74
N TRP A 89 9.32 -20.74 23.78
CA TRP A 89 9.16 -21.82 24.74
C TRP A 89 7.84 -21.70 25.53
N ILE A 90 7.46 -20.49 25.98
CA ILE A 90 6.17 -20.22 26.63
C ILE A 90 5.01 -20.42 25.65
N GLY A 91 5.14 -19.86 24.45
CA GLY A 91 4.14 -19.93 23.38
C GLY A 91 3.72 -21.34 23.00
N ASN A 92 4.68 -22.27 22.92
CA ASN A 92 4.43 -23.67 22.62
C ASN A 92 3.58 -24.39 23.69
N ARG A 93 3.46 -23.83 24.90
CA ARG A 93 2.69 -24.41 26.01
C ARG A 93 1.34 -23.74 26.23
N GLU A 94 1.20 -22.48 25.83
CA GLU A 94 -0.04 -21.72 25.97
C GLU A 94 -0.73 -21.47 24.63
N THR A 95 -0.60 -20.26 24.09
CA THR A 95 -1.28 -19.82 22.86
C THR A 95 -0.30 -19.08 21.95
N MET A 96 -0.52 -19.22 20.64
CA MET A 96 0.21 -18.45 19.63
C MET A 96 0.04 -16.93 19.83
N THR A 97 -1.13 -16.52 20.33
CA THR A 97 -1.45 -15.13 20.67
C THR A 97 -0.52 -14.58 21.75
N LEU A 98 -0.36 -15.30 22.87
CA LEU A 98 0.57 -14.88 23.93
C LEU A 98 2.00 -14.78 23.41
N MET A 99 2.45 -15.77 22.64
CA MET A 99 3.79 -15.75 22.02
C MET A 99 3.99 -14.49 21.18
N ALA A 100 3.02 -14.15 20.33
CA ALA A 100 3.08 -12.96 19.48
C ALA A 100 3.13 -11.67 20.31
N THR A 101 2.34 -11.57 21.39
CA THR A 101 2.37 -10.43 22.31
C THR A 101 3.74 -10.29 22.99
N MET A 102 4.30 -11.39 23.48
CA MET A 102 5.62 -11.39 24.13
C MET A 102 6.73 -11.02 23.15
N LYS A 103 6.75 -11.61 21.95
CA LYS A 103 7.71 -11.24 20.90
C LYS A 103 7.61 -9.76 20.54
N THR A 104 6.40 -9.25 20.31
CA THR A 104 6.18 -7.84 19.97
C THR A 104 6.69 -6.92 21.08
N LYS A 105 6.37 -7.23 22.34
CA LYS A 105 6.83 -6.44 23.50
C LYS A 105 8.35 -6.43 23.59
N LEU A 106 9.01 -7.58 23.47
CA LEU A 106 10.47 -7.66 23.45
C LEU A 106 11.07 -6.86 22.29
N GLY A 107 10.51 -6.98 21.08
CA GLY A 107 10.94 -6.25 19.89
C GLY A 107 10.85 -4.73 20.08
N ILE A 108 9.78 -4.23 20.70
CA ILE A 108 9.64 -2.79 20.99
C ILE A 108 10.61 -2.31 22.04
N GLU A 109 10.79 -3.06 23.14
CA GLU A 109 11.76 -2.69 24.16
C GLU A 109 13.18 -2.69 23.59
N ALA A 110 13.49 -3.63 22.71
CA ALA A 110 14.76 -3.66 21.98
C ALA A 110 14.89 -2.45 21.05
N ALA A 111 13.87 -2.11 20.28
CA ALA A 111 13.87 -0.92 19.42
C ALA A 111 14.02 0.39 20.23
N ASN A 112 13.38 0.50 21.40
CA ASN A 112 13.57 1.60 22.35
C ASN A 112 15.03 1.70 22.81
N ALA A 113 15.60 0.58 23.24
CA ALA A 113 16.97 0.49 23.67
C ALA A 113 17.97 0.87 22.57
N VAL A 114 17.75 0.44 21.33
CA VAL A 114 18.58 0.82 20.18
C VAL A 114 18.44 2.32 19.87
N ALA A 115 17.21 2.84 19.81
CA ALA A 115 16.97 4.23 19.48
C ALA A 115 17.65 5.20 20.45
N VAL A 116 17.57 4.94 21.76
CA VAL A 116 18.24 5.77 22.80
C VAL A 116 19.75 5.81 22.59
N ARG A 117 20.38 4.68 22.27
CA ARG A 117 21.83 4.59 22.03
C ARG A 117 22.26 5.29 20.75
N MET A 118 21.49 5.11 19.68
CA MET A 118 21.82 5.66 18.37
C MET A 118 21.55 7.17 18.29
N MET A 119 20.52 7.68 18.96
CA MET A 119 20.19 9.11 18.95
C MET A 119 21.23 9.97 19.69
N GLY A 120 22.00 9.40 20.62
CA GLY A 120 23.13 10.07 21.27
C GLY A 120 24.29 10.38 20.31
N SER A 121 24.34 9.70 19.16
CA SER A 121 25.38 9.89 18.13
C SER A 121 24.71 10.17 16.78
N MET A 122 24.39 11.44 16.54
CA MET A 122 23.69 11.89 15.32
C MET A 122 24.40 11.52 13.99
N THR A 123 25.60 10.95 14.00
CA THR A 123 26.36 10.55 12.81
C THR A 123 26.61 9.04 12.71
N THR A 124 26.11 8.21 13.62
CA THR A 124 26.33 6.76 13.52
C THR A 124 25.53 6.16 12.39
N VAL A 125 26.25 5.70 11.37
CA VAL A 125 25.74 4.83 10.30
C VAL A 125 25.46 3.45 10.90
N VAL A 126 24.36 2.82 10.48
CA VAL A 126 24.05 1.44 10.85
C VAL A 126 25.11 0.53 10.21
N THR A 127 25.92 -0.15 11.04
CA THR A 127 26.93 -1.13 10.60
C THR A 127 26.34 -2.54 10.55
N ASP A 128 27.02 -3.50 9.93
CA ASP A 128 26.56 -4.90 9.77
C ASP A 128 26.00 -5.51 11.07
N SER A 129 26.70 -5.32 12.21
CA SER A 129 26.24 -5.83 13.51
C SER A 129 24.94 -5.21 14.03
N TRP A 130 24.65 -3.96 13.65
CA TRP A 130 23.38 -3.31 13.98
C TRP A 130 22.29 -3.76 13.03
N GLU A 131 22.60 -3.99 11.75
CA GLU A 131 21.64 -4.55 10.80
C GLU A 131 21.14 -5.93 11.26
N ASP A 132 22.05 -6.82 11.67
CA ASP A 132 21.69 -8.15 12.19
C ASP A 132 20.70 -8.05 13.38
N LEU A 133 21.02 -7.20 14.37
CA LEU A 133 20.13 -6.96 15.50
C LEU A 133 18.78 -6.41 15.03
N MET A 134 18.77 -5.51 14.05
CA MET A 134 17.53 -4.92 13.56
C MET A 134 16.65 -5.93 12.83
N TRP A 135 17.23 -6.86 12.08
CA TRP A 135 16.49 -7.96 11.48
C TRP A 135 15.85 -8.85 12.56
N THR A 136 16.57 -9.16 13.64
CA THR A 136 16.00 -9.87 14.80
C THR A 136 14.87 -9.07 15.46
N ILE A 137 15.03 -7.76 15.62
CA ILE A 137 13.97 -6.92 16.20
C ILE A 137 12.73 -6.91 15.30
N ILE A 138 12.90 -6.85 13.97
CA ILE A 138 11.80 -6.85 13.00
C ILE A 138 11.05 -8.18 13.02
N SER A 139 11.76 -9.31 13.07
CA SER A 139 11.12 -10.63 13.15
C SER A 139 10.33 -10.82 14.46
N LEU A 140 10.70 -10.12 15.53
CA LEU A 140 9.95 -10.12 16.79
C LEU A 140 8.62 -9.34 16.69
N ILE A 141 8.56 -8.27 15.90
CA ILE A 141 7.33 -7.45 15.74
C ILE A 141 6.46 -7.87 14.54
N GLU A 142 6.93 -8.82 13.73
CA GLU A 142 6.25 -9.34 12.55
C GLU A 142 4.81 -9.81 12.82
N TYR A 143 4.56 -10.31 14.04
CA TYR A 143 3.27 -10.83 14.48
C TYR A 143 2.42 -9.81 15.24
N TRP A 144 2.66 -8.51 15.03
CA TRP A 144 1.87 -7.47 15.67
C TRP A 144 0.37 -7.62 15.36
N ASP A 145 -0.43 -7.61 16.42
CA ASP A 145 -1.89 -7.55 16.35
C ASP A 145 -2.38 -6.25 17.01
N PRO A 146 -3.14 -5.40 16.29
CA PRO A 146 -3.73 -4.19 16.86
C PRO A 146 -4.58 -4.41 18.11
N SER A 147 -5.09 -5.62 18.34
CA SER A 147 -5.84 -5.96 19.57
C SER A 147 -5.00 -5.89 20.86
N PHE A 148 -3.66 -5.82 20.76
CA PHE A 148 -2.75 -5.72 21.90
C PHE A 148 -2.42 -4.28 22.34
N GLN A 149 -3.16 -3.27 21.87
CA GLN A 149 -2.75 -1.86 21.93
C GLN A 149 -2.55 -1.27 23.33
N GLU A 150 -3.16 -1.83 24.38
CA GLU A 150 -3.16 -1.20 25.71
C GLU A 150 -1.80 -1.27 26.43
N ASP A 151 -0.97 -2.30 26.17
CA ASP A 151 0.26 -2.56 26.94
C ASP A 151 1.57 -2.22 26.23
N ILE A 152 1.53 -1.93 24.92
CA ILE A 152 2.73 -1.86 24.08
C ILE A 152 2.86 -0.47 23.46
N LYS A 153 3.78 0.35 23.98
CA LYS A 153 4.01 1.74 23.53
C LYS A 153 5.45 1.94 23.07
N GLN A 154 5.61 2.40 21.82
CA GLN A 154 6.90 2.88 21.33
C GLN A 154 7.27 4.22 21.97
N SER A 155 8.52 4.37 22.39
CA SER A 155 9.05 5.64 22.89
C SER A 155 9.07 6.71 21.80
N LEU A 156 9.06 7.99 22.19
CA LEU A 156 9.23 9.10 21.24
C LEU A 156 10.55 9.00 20.47
N CYS A 157 11.61 8.59 21.18
CA CYS A 157 12.95 8.38 20.62
C CYS A 157 12.91 7.35 19.48
N THR A 158 12.24 6.22 19.68
CA THR A 158 12.06 5.18 18.67
C THR A 158 11.33 5.67 17.45
N LYS A 159 10.24 6.43 17.61
CA LYS A 159 9.48 6.95 16.47
C LYS A 159 10.32 7.86 15.60
N VAL A 160 11.05 8.80 16.22
CA VAL A 160 11.97 9.71 15.52
C VAL A 160 13.07 8.91 14.81
N TRP A 161 13.63 7.91 15.49
CA TRP A 161 14.69 7.09 14.95
C TRP A 161 14.23 6.21 13.76
N VAL A 162 13.07 5.58 13.87
CA VAL A 162 12.41 4.81 12.79
C VAL A 162 12.22 5.67 11.54
N LEU A 163 11.66 6.87 11.70
CA LEU A 163 11.49 7.81 10.58
C LEU A 163 12.83 8.21 9.95
N ARG A 164 13.85 8.41 10.78
CA ARG A 164 15.18 8.73 10.30
C ARG A 164 15.80 7.59 9.49
N LEU A 165 15.65 6.34 9.95
CA LEU A 165 16.11 5.18 9.20
C LEU A 165 15.44 5.12 7.83
N MET A 166 14.13 5.34 7.75
CA MET A 166 13.40 5.30 6.48
C MET A 166 13.81 6.44 5.53
N ASN A 167 13.93 7.66 6.04
CA ASN A 167 14.16 8.87 5.25
C ASN A 167 15.63 9.10 4.85
N CYS A 168 16.60 8.54 5.57
CA CYS A 168 18.02 8.86 5.39
C CYS A 168 18.83 7.63 4.90
N PRO A 169 19.07 7.48 3.58
CA PRO A 169 19.93 6.43 3.05
C PRO A 169 21.34 6.42 3.65
N ASP A 170 21.86 7.59 4.04
CA ASP A 170 23.19 7.69 4.66
C ASP A 170 23.25 7.07 6.06
N VAL A 171 22.12 7.03 6.76
CA VAL A 171 22.01 6.42 8.10
C VAL A 171 21.76 4.92 7.96
N CYS A 172 20.89 4.52 7.03
CA CYS A 172 20.54 3.14 6.74
C CYS A 172 20.67 2.87 5.23
N PRO A 173 21.87 2.47 4.75
CA PRO A 173 22.10 2.18 3.34
C PRO A 173 21.27 0.99 2.85
N ASN A 174 20.98 0.03 3.74
CA ASN A 174 20.19 -1.15 3.44
C ASN A 174 18.72 -0.79 3.16
N PHE A 175 18.35 -0.76 1.89
CA PHE A 175 17.01 -0.43 1.44
C PHE A 175 15.92 -1.37 2.01
N HIS A 176 16.18 -2.68 2.05
CA HIS A 176 15.22 -3.65 2.56
C HIS A 176 14.90 -3.38 4.04
N LEU A 177 15.92 -3.05 4.82
CA LEU A 177 15.75 -2.69 6.22
C LEU A 177 14.89 -1.42 6.37
N ARG A 178 15.11 -0.41 5.52
CA ARG A 178 14.29 0.82 5.52
C ARG A 178 12.83 0.55 5.21
N VAL A 179 12.52 -0.32 4.25
CA VAL A 179 11.14 -0.70 3.94
C VAL A 179 10.47 -1.39 5.14
N GLN A 180 11.18 -2.30 5.81
CA GLN A 180 10.63 -3.06 6.93
C GLN A 180 10.32 -2.20 8.17
N MET A 181 10.90 -1.01 8.26
CA MET A 181 10.56 -0.03 9.31
C MET A 181 9.10 0.43 9.27
N ILE A 182 8.39 0.25 8.15
CA ILE A 182 6.94 0.50 8.03
C ILE A 182 6.16 -0.26 9.11
N ARG A 183 6.60 -1.46 9.51
CA ARG A 183 5.97 -2.24 10.58
C ARG A 183 5.87 -1.48 11.89
N PHE A 184 6.88 -0.68 12.23
CA PHE A 184 6.83 0.16 13.43
C PHE A 184 5.82 1.29 13.27
N VAL A 185 5.76 1.91 12.09
CA VAL A 185 4.82 3.01 11.80
C VAL A 185 3.37 2.52 11.84
N GLU A 186 3.11 1.29 11.38
CA GLU A 186 1.79 0.65 11.46
C GLU A 186 1.22 0.61 12.89
N MET A 187 2.09 0.52 13.89
CA MET A 187 1.68 0.43 15.30
C MET A 187 1.30 1.77 15.92
N TRP A 188 1.50 2.88 15.20
CA TRP A 188 1.20 4.21 15.74
C TRP A 188 -0.30 4.41 15.83
N SER A 189 -0.74 5.11 16.88
CA SER A 189 -2.15 5.49 17.00
C SER A 189 -2.49 6.62 16.03
N ASP A 190 -3.77 6.74 15.73
CA ASP A 190 -4.29 7.80 14.86
C ASP A 190 -3.90 9.18 15.36
N GLY A 191 -3.78 9.40 16.68
CA GLY A 191 -3.31 10.66 17.25
C GLY A 191 -1.86 11.01 16.88
N TYR A 192 -0.98 10.03 16.71
CA TYR A 192 0.38 10.27 16.19
C TYR A 192 0.35 10.48 14.68
N MET A 193 -0.48 9.74 13.93
CA MET A 193 -0.62 9.95 12.49
C MET A 193 -1.28 11.30 12.16
N ALA A 194 -2.16 11.80 13.02
CA ALA A 194 -2.76 13.14 12.92
C ALA A 194 -1.77 14.27 13.26
N SER A 195 -0.69 13.96 13.99
CA SER A 195 0.34 14.94 14.28
C SER A 195 1.02 15.39 12.99
N LEU A 196 1.04 16.71 12.76
CA LEU A 196 1.70 17.31 11.59
C LEU A 196 3.14 16.84 11.43
N PHE A 197 3.91 16.69 12.52
CA PHE A 197 5.29 16.22 12.43
C PHE A 197 5.39 14.74 12.06
N PHE A 198 4.75 13.85 12.82
CA PHE A 198 4.91 12.40 12.61
C PHE A 198 4.21 11.91 11.34
N GLY A 199 3.00 12.38 11.07
CA GLY A 199 2.26 12.01 9.86
C GLY A 199 2.96 12.48 8.59
N TRP A 200 3.46 13.72 8.57
CA TRP A 200 4.24 14.25 7.45
C TRP A 200 5.56 13.49 7.24
N GLN A 201 6.29 13.20 8.33
CA GLN A 201 7.53 12.44 8.23
C GLN A 201 7.29 11.00 7.78
N ALA A 202 6.18 10.37 8.18
CA ALA A 202 5.76 9.06 7.69
C ALA A 202 5.41 9.10 6.19
N ALA A 203 4.70 10.13 5.74
CA ALA A 203 4.39 10.32 4.32
C ALA A 203 5.66 10.56 3.48
N THR A 204 6.60 11.39 3.99
CA THR A 204 7.92 11.60 3.36
C THR A 204 8.72 10.30 3.33
N ALA A 205 8.65 9.50 4.39
CA ALA A 205 9.31 8.21 4.48
C ALA A 205 8.77 7.23 3.43
N LEU A 206 7.45 7.22 3.20
CA LEU A 206 6.84 6.47 2.08
C LEU A 206 7.42 6.95 0.75
N VAL A 207 7.46 8.26 0.48
CA VAL A 207 8.07 8.81 -0.75
C VAL A 207 9.53 8.39 -0.92
N ALA A 208 10.30 8.32 0.16
CA ALA A 208 11.71 7.93 0.12
C ALA A 208 11.92 6.43 -0.19
N VAL A 209 11.02 5.55 0.26
CA VAL A 209 11.16 4.10 0.07
C VAL A 209 10.40 3.56 -1.14
N SER A 210 9.29 4.19 -1.54
CA SER A 210 8.43 3.70 -2.61
C SER A 210 9.13 3.48 -3.95
N PRO A 211 10.01 4.37 -4.47
CA PRO A 211 10.60 4.20 -5.82
C PRO A 211 11.42 2.92 -6.03
N ASN A 212 11.85 2.26 -4.96
CA ASN A 212 12.62 1.01 -5.04
C ASN A 212 11.83 -0.20 -4.52
N LEU A 213 10.57 0.00 -4.10
CA LEU A 213 9.73 -1.03 -3.52
C LEU A 213 9.34 -2.05 -4.60
N GLN A 214 9.50 -3.34 -4.31
CA GLN A 214 9.20 -4.42 -5.24
C GLN A 214 8.01 -5.25 -4.75
N VAL A 215 7.37 -5.97 -5.68
CA VAL A 215 6.17 -6.79 -5.40
C VAL A 215 6.47 -7.91 -4.41
N ASP A 216 7.65 -8.53 -4.51
CA ASP A 216 8.12 -9.63 -3.66
C ASP A 216 8.38 -9.21 -2.20
N GLN A 217 8.64 -7.92 -1.98
CA GLN A 217 8.77 -7.33 -0.65
C GLN A 217 7.40 -7.07 -0.01
N LEU A 218 6.39 -6.73 -0.82
CA LEU A 218 5.04 -6.47 -0.34
C LEU A 218 4.25 -7.76 -0.13
N LEU A 219 4.15 -8.58 -1.17
CA LEU A 219 3.35 -9.80 -1.15
C LEU A 219 3.97 -10.87 -0.24
N PRO A 220 3.16 -11.70 0.44
CA PRO A 220 3.69 -12.77 1.27
C PRO A 220 4.45 -13.77 0.42
N ASN A 221 5.66 -14.13 0.85
CA ASN A 221 6.44 -15.23 0.30
C ASN A 221 6.67 -16.29 1.39
N SER A 222 7.26 -17.44 1.05
CA SER A 222 7.47 -18.53 2.02
C SER A 222 8.45 -18.20 3.16
N LEU A 223 9.19 -17.10 3.06
CA LEU A 223 10.30 -16.74 3.94
C LEU A 223 10.03 -15.50 4.79
N SER A 224 9.11 -14.63 4.40
CA SER A 224 8.82 -13.36 5.09
C SER A 224 7.33 -13.04 5.12
N SER A 225 6.86 -12.50 6.24
CA SER A 225 5.53 -11.87 6.30
C SER A 225 5.35 -10.81 5.24
N SER A 226 4.11 -10.77 4.74
CA SER A 226 3.60 -9.69 3.90
C SER A 226 3.81 -8.33 4.55
N LEU A 227 4.28 -7.37 3.76
CA LEU A 227 4.25 -5.95 4.09
C LEU A 227 3.02 -5.24 3.54
N VAL A 228 2.15 -5.92 2.76
CA VAL A 228 0.92 -5.30 2.22
C VAL A 228 0.10 -4.64 3.32
N LYS A 229 -0.22 -5.37 4.40
CA LYS A 229 -1.07 -4.83 5.47
C LYS A 229 -0.41 -3.63 6.19
N PRO A 230 0.84 -3.71 6.67
CA PRO A 230 1.54 -2.56 7.23
C PRO A 230 1.58 -1.36 6.28
N PHE A 231 1.96 -1.58 5.02
CA PHE A 231 2.07 -0.55 4.00
C PHE A 231 0.72 0.14 3.75
N MET A 232 -0.34 -0.65 3.53
CA MET A 232 -1.67 -0.14 3.26
C MET A 232 -2.23 0.63 4.45
N LYS A 233 -2.04 0.14 5.68
CA LYS A 233 -2.49 0.87 6.87
C LYS A 233 -1.80 2.22 7.01
N VAL A 234 -0.47 2.27 6.88
CA VAL A 234 0.27 3.53 6.98
C VAL A 234 -0.11 4.50 5.85
N LEU A 235 -0.25 4.02 4.62
CA LEU A 235 -0.67 4.83 3.48
C LEU A 235 -2.09 5.40 3.67
N SER A 236 -3.05 4.57 4.08
CA SER A 236 -4.42 5.00 4.36
C SER A 236 -4.45 6.02 5.49
N SER A 237 -3.72 5.81 6.57
CA SER A 237 -3.64 6.79 7.66
C SER A 237 -2.98 8.10 7.21
N CYS A 238 -1.93 8.07 6.39
CA CYS A 238 -1.36 9.30 5.81
C CYS A 238 -2.36 10.03 4.90
N TRP A 239 -3.18 9.29 4.15
CA TRP A 239 -4.22 9.85 3.29
C TRP A 239 -5.36 10.48 4.10
N GLU A 240 -5.93 9.75 5.05
CA GLU A 240 -7.05 10.20 5.91
C GLU A 240 -6.70 11.46 6.71
N GLN A 241 -5.43 11.59 7.11
CA GLN A 241 -4.93 12.75 7.87
C GLN A 241 -4.42 13.89 6.96
N GLY A 242 -4.56 13.80 5.64
CA GLY A 242 -4.20 14.85 4.68
C GLY A 242 -2.70 14.98 4.38
N HIS A 243 -1.85 14.11 4.91
CA HIS A 243 -0.38 14.22 4.72
C HIS A 243 0.09 13.88 3.31
N LEU A 244 -0.76 13.25 2.49
CA LEU A 244 -0.46 13.04 1.06
C LEU A 244 -0.72 14.29 0.20
N GLU A 245 -1.39 15.32 0.73
CA GLU A 245 -1.71 16.54 -0.03
C GLU A 245 -0.49 17.32 -0.52
N PRO A 246 0.51 17.59 0.32
CA PRO A 246 1.68 18.33 -0.15
C PRO A 246 2.52 17.50 -1.13
N ILE A 247 2.51 16.16 -1.01
CA ILE A 247 3.19 15.24 -1.93
C ILE A 247 2.52 15.29 -3.31
N ALA A 248 1.18 15.20 -3.35
CA ALA A 248 0.42 15.31 -4.59
C ALA A 248 0.62 16.69 -5.26
N THR A 249 0.58 17.76 -4.47
CA THR A 249 0.80 19.13 -4.94
C THR A 249 2.21 19.31 -5.51
N ALA A 250 3.22 18.76 -4.84
CA ALA A 250 4.60 18.78 -5.32
C ALA A 250 4.75 17.99 -6.64
N ALA A 251 4.09 16.83 -6.76
CA ALA A 251 4.09 16.05 -8.00
C ALA A 251 3.41 16.82 -9.15
N VAL A 252 2.28 17.50 -8.91
CA VAL A 252 1.63 18.38 -9.91
C VAL A 252 2.58 19.48 -10.37
N HIS A 253 3.27 20.13 -9.43
CA HIS A 253 4.25 21.17 -9.74
C HIS A 253 5.40 20.62 -10.59
N GLN A 254 5.93 19.44 -10.24
CA GLN A 254 6.99 18.76 -10.99
C GLN A 254 6.58 18.48 -12.43
N VAL A 255 5.36 17.97 -12.67
CA VAL A 255 4.86 17.74 -14.04
C VAL A 255 4.72 19.06 -14.80
N LYS A 256 4.17 20.12 -14.18
CA LYS A 256 4.09 21.45 -14.81
C LYS A 256 5.46 21.97 -15.24
N GLU A 257 6.51 21.71 -14.47
CA GLU A 257 7.89 22.05 -14.80
C GLU A 257 8.60 21.05 -15.73
N LEU A 258 7.94 19.97 -16.17
CA LEU A 258 8.54 18.84 -16.89
C LEU A 258 9.75 18.26 -16.14
N ARG A 259 9.65 18.14 -14.83
CA ARG A 259 10.68 17.56 -13.96
C ARG A 259 10.14 16.31 -13.29
N VAL A 260 11.04 15.37 -13.02
CA VAL A 260 10.71 14.14 -12.28
C VAL A 260 11.46 14.14 -10.95
N GLY A 261 10.77 14.57 -9.90
CA GLY A 261 11.26 14.53 -8.53
C GLY A 261 10.82 13.25 -7.79
N PRO A 262 11.18 13.13 -6.50
CA PRO A 262 10.88 11.93 -5.72
C PRO A 262 9.38 11.70 -5.52
N GLU A 263 8.57 12.76 -5.38
CA GLU A 263 7.12 12.68 -5.22
C GLU A 263 6.45 12.12 -6.47
N LEU A 264 6.80 12.65 -7.65
CA LEU A 264 6.27 12.14 -8.91
C LEU A 264 6.69 10.69 -9.17
N ARG A 265 7.96 10.33 -8.89
CA ARG A 265 8.45 8.94 -8.96
C ARG A 265 7.69 8.03 -8.03
N CYS A 266 7.45 8.46 -6.79
CA CYS A 266 6.69 7.70 -5.81
C CYS A 266 5.29 7.40 -6.34
N LEU A 267 4.53 8.41 -6.77
CA LEU A 267 3.17 8.21 -7.27
C LEU A 267 3.12 7.28 -8.49
N ALA A 268 3.94 7.55 -9.50
CA ALA A 268 4.02 6.71 -10.70
C ALA A 268 4.38 5.26 -10.36
N HIS A 269 5.37 5.07 -9.49
CA HIS A 269 5.83 3.75 -9.08
C HIS A 269 4.77 3.00 -8.27
N LEU A 270 4.03 3.66 -7.38
CA LEU A 270 3.00 2.98 -6.59
C LEU A 270 1.83 2.48 -7.45
N VAL A 271 1.45 3.21 -8.50
CA VAL A 271 0.46 2.76 -9.48
C VAL A 271 0.97 1.56 -10.28
N GLU A 272 2.22 1.62 -10.72
CA GLU A 272 2.85 0.52 -11.44
C GLU A 272 3.03 -0.72 -10.54
N LEU A 273 3.38 -0.52 -9.27
CA LEU A 273 3.46 -1.57 -8.27
C LEU A 273 2.11 -2.25 -8.05
N ALA A 274 1.02 -1.47 -7.96
CA ALA A 274 -0.34 -2.01 -7.88
C ALA A 274 -0.69 -2.91 -9.08
N ARG A 275 -0.30 -2.49 -10.29
CA ARG A 275 -0.45 -3.27 -11.52
C ARG A 275 0.30 -4.61 -11.46
N GLN A 276 1.56 -4.57 -11.05
CA GLN A 276 2.40 -5.76 -10.94
C GLN A 276 1.93 -6.70 -9.83
N MET A 277 1.48 -6.16 -8.69
CA MET A 277 0.84 -6.92 -7.62
C MET A 277 -0.38 -7.66 -8.14
N ALA A 278 -1.31 -6.99 -8.85
CA ALA A 278 -2.51 -7.64 -9.39
C ALA A 278 -2.18 -8.81 -10.33
N THR A 279 -1.19 -8.61 -11.21
CA THR A 279 -0.73 -9.65 -12.14
C THR A 279 -0.14 -10.84 -11.37
N THR A 280 0.73 -10.57 -10.39
CA THR A 280 1.38 -11.60 -9.57
C THR A 280 0.36 -12.37 -8.71
N ILE A 281 -0.61 -11.68 -8.11
CA ILE A 281 -1.71 -12.30 -7.34
C ILE A 281 -2.50 -13.27 -8.24
N LYS A 282 -2.82 -12.85 -9.47
CA LYS A 282 -3.48 -13.72 -10.45
C LYS A 282 -2.62 -14.94 -10.74
N ASP A 283 -1.36 -14.76 -11.13
CA ASP A 283 -0.49 -15.86 -11.52
C ASP A 283 -0.35 -16.89 -10.40
N TRP A 284 -0.16 -16.43 -9.15
CA TRP A 284 -0.06 -17.30 -7.97
C TRP A 284 -1.36 -18.03 -7.62
N TYR A 285 -2.52 -17.43 -7.89
CA TYR A 285 -3.78 -18.14 -7.76
C TYR A 285 -3.91 -19.22 -8.84
N GLU A 286 -3.52 -18.94 -10.08
CA GLU A 286 -3.60 -19.89 -11.19
C GLU A 286 -2.64 -21.08 -11.04
N THR A 287 -1.48 -20.88 -10.42
CA THR A 287 -0.55 -21.96 -10.05
C THR A 287 -0.97 -22.74 -8.80
N GLY A 288 -2.04 -22.32 -8.12
CA GLY A 288 -2.51 -22.95 -6.89
C GLY A 288 -1.66 -22.66 -5.66
N CYS A 289 -0.77 -21.65 -5.71
CA CYS A 289 0.00 -21.23 -4.55
C CYS A 289 -0.91 -20.63 -3.46
N TRP A 290 -2.00 -19.97 -3.85
CA TRP A 290 -2.92 -19.29 -2.93
C TRP A 290 -4.36 -19.75 -3.02
N ASN A 291 -5.07 -19.63 -1.89
CA ASN A 291 -6.50 -19.92 -1.82
C ASN A 291 -7.35 -18.70 -2.21
N GLY A 292 -8.63 -18.94 -2.49
CA GLY A 292 -9.58 -17.89 -2.90
C GLY A 292 -9.65 -16.71 -1.90
N PRO A 293 -9.91 -16.93 -0.59
CA PRO A 293 -10.00 -15.85 0.37
C PRO A 293 -8.77 -14.94 0.44
N MET A 294 -7.56 -15.51 0.47
CA MET A 294 -6.31 -14.75 0.48
C MET A 294 -6.15 -13.92 -0.81
N THR A 295 -6.50 -14.52 -1.95
CA THR A 295 -6.45 -13.86 -3.25
C THR A 295 -7.37 -12.64 -3.30
N VAL A 296 -8.61 -12.78 -2.80
CA VAL A 296 -9.57 -11.66 -2.71
C VAL A 296 -9.05 -10.55 -1.80
N LEU A 297 -8.58 -10.90 -0.59
CA LEU A 297 -8.02 -9.93 0.36
C LEU A 297 -6.86 -9.12 -0.24
N LEU A 298 -5.99 -9.76 -1.02
CA LEU A 298 -4.87 -9.07 -1.64
C LEU A 298 -5.29 -8.19 -2.82
N PHE A 299 -6.29 -8.61 -3.61
CA PHE A 299 -6.88 -7.72 -4.62
C PHE A 299 -7.59 -6.53 -3.98
N GLU A 300 -8.30 -6.70 -2.87
CA GLU A 300 -8.89 -5.58 -2.11
C GLU A 300 -7.81 -4.55 -1.75
N ASN A 301 -6.65 -5.00 -1.24
CA ASN A 301 -5.53 -4.10 -0.96
C ASN A 301 -5.00 -3.37 -2.20
N VAL A 302 -4.91 -4.06 -3.35
CA VAL A 302 -4.51 -3.42 -4.63
C VAL A 302 -5.50 -2.32 -5.03
N PHE A 303 -6.81 -2.56 -4.88
CA PHE A 303 -7.81 -1.58 -5.25
C PHE A 303 -7.97 -0.45 -4.22
N ILE A 304 -7.72 -0.70 -2.94
CA ILE A 304 -7.58 0.37 -1.93
C ILE A 304 -6.40 1.28 -2.32
N LEU A 305 -5.25 0.69 -2.70
CA LEU A 305 -4.08 1.46 -3.17
C LEU A 305 -4.43 2.31 -4.39
N LEU A 306 -5.01 1.70 -5.42
CA LEU A 306 -5.41 2.42 -6.63
C LEU A 306 -6.43 3.52 -6.32
N LYS A 307 -7.42 3.26 -5.47
CA LYS A 307 -8.43 4.24 -5.04
C LYS A 307 -7.80 5.46 -4.36
N ILE A 308 -6.90 5.24 -3.39
CA ILE A 308 -6.16 6.31 -2.69
C ILE A 308 -5.31 7.14 -3.67
N LEU A 309 -4.75 6.51 -4.69
CA LEU A 309 -3.89 7.21 -5.64
C LEU A 309 -4.68 7.98 -6.70
N VAL A 310 -5.71 7.37 -7.30
CA VAL A 310 -6.31 7.88 -8.55
C VAL A 310 -7.71 8.46 -8.37
N ALA A 311 -8.40 8.12 -7.28
CA ALA A 311 -9.83 8.37 -7.14
C ALA A 311 -10.19 9.26 -5.93
N THR A 312 -9.20 9.69 -5.16
CA THR A 312 -9.39 10.56 -4.00
C THR A 312 -8.67 11.89 -4.19
N SER A 313 -9.28 12.98 -3.71
CA SER A 313 -8.56 14.25 -3.60
C SER A 313 -7.53 14.13 -2.49
N PRO A 314 -6.32 14.72 -2.63
CA PRO A 314 -5.84 15.56 -3.75
C PRO A 314 -4.93 14.83 -4.74
N THR A 315 -4.59 13.56 -4.48
CA THR A 315 -3.71 12.74 -5.35
C THR A 315 -4.23 12.67 -6.78
N MET A 316 -5.54 12.57 -6.94
CA MET A 316 -6.23 12.58 -8.22
C MET A 316 -5.91 13.81 -9.11
N GLU A 317 -5.61 14.99 -8.54
CA GLU A 317 -5.18 16.15 -9.35
C GLU A 317 -3.82 15.93 -10.00
N ALA A 318 -2.90 15.20 -9.33
CA ALA A 318 -1.63 14.79 -9.93
C ALA A 318 -1.86 13.85 -11.13
N TYR A 319 -2.87 13.00 -11.06
CA TYR A 319 -3.30 12.10 -12.12
C TYR A 319 -4.19 12.75 -13.20
N GLU A 320 -4.35 14.07 -13.20
CA GLU A 320 -4.86 14.81 -14.37
C GLU A 320 -3.73 15.19 -15.34
N SER A 321 -2.47 14.93 -14.97
CA SER A 321 -1.34 15.06 -15.89
C SER A 321 -1.27 13.88 -16.86
N PRO A 322 -1.07 14.10 -18.18
CA PRO A 322 -1.17 13.04 -19.19
C PRO A 322 -0.33 11.78 -18.90
N GLY A 323 0.91 11.94 -18.44
CA GLY A 323 1.81 10.81 -18.17
C GLY A 323 1.37 9.95 -16.98
N LEU A 324 1.03 10.58 -15.86
CA LEU A 324 0.51 9.85 -14.69
C LEU A 324 -0.88 9.26 -14.97
N ALA A 325 -1.73 10.02 -15.65
CA ALA A 325 -3.07 9.59 -16.00
C ALA A 325 -3.04 8.31 -16.85
N GLN A 326 -2.12 8.24 -17.82
CA GLN A 326 -1.93 7.07 -18.68
C GLN A 326 -1.43 5.86 -17.88
N ALA A 327 -0.44 6.05 -17.01
CA ALA A 327 0.05 4.98 -16.13
C ALA A 327 -1.06 4.44 -15.21
N ALA A 328 -1.86 5.34 -14.63
CA ALA A 328 -3.03 4.98 -13.81
C ALA A 328 -4.10 4.22 -14.59
N ALA A 329 -4.45 4.70 -15.80
CA ALA A 329 -5.44 4.03 -16.64
C ALA A 329 -4.99 2.61 -17.02
N ALA A 330 -3.73 2.45 -17.43
CA ALA A 330 -3.15 1.15 -17.77
C ALA A 330 -3.12 0.21 -16.55
N ALA A 331 -2.73 0.72 -15.37
CA ALA A 331 -2.71 -0.05 -14.13
C ALA A 331 -4.11 -0.52 -13.72
N LEU A 332 -5.11 0.37 -13.75
CA LEU A 332 -6.51 0.04 -13.43
C LEU A 332 -7.06 -1.03 -14.36
N VAL A 333 -6.82 -0.93 -15.66
CA VAL A 333 -7.32 -1.90 -16.65
C VAL A 333 -6.65 -3.25 -16.48
N SER A 334 -5.33 -3.27 -16.28
CA SER A 334 -4.58 -4.51 -16.03
C SER A 334 -4.96 -5.17 -14.70
N ALA A 335 -5.15 -4.40 -13.64
CA ALA A 335 -5.63 -4.92 -12.36
C ALA A 335 -7.06 -5.46 -12.46
N THR A 336 -7.96 -4.72 -13.12
CA THR A 336 -9.35 -5.14 -13.37
C THR A 336 -9.39 -6.40 -14.21
N SER A 337 -8.59 -6.47 -15.27
CA SER A 337 -8.46 -7.65 -16.11
C SER A 337 -7.98 -8.86 -15.31
N SER A 338 -7.03 -8.65 -14.39
CA SER A 338 -6.53 -9.72 -13.52
C SER A 338 -7.64 -10.30 -12.65
N VAL A 339 -8.44 -9.45 -11.99
CA VAL A 339 -9.60 -9.87 -11.19
C VAL A 339 -10.67 -10.55 -12.04
N VAL A 340 -11.11 -9.90 -13.11
CA VAL A 340 -12.24 -10.39 -13.95
C VAL A 340 -11.88 -11.70 -14.65
N SER A 341 -10.61 -11.93 -14.99
CA SER A 341 -10.17 -13.20 -15.56
C SER A 341 -10.33 -14.39 -14.61
N LEU A 342 -10.44 -14.14 -13.29
CA LEU A 342 -10.66 -15.15 -12.27
C LEU A 342 -12.13 -15.34 -11.91
N THR A 343 -13.06 -14.56 -12.48
CA THR A 343 -14.49 -14.60 -12.15
C THR A 343 -15.05 -16.00 -12.27
N SER A 344 -14.77 -16.73 -13.37
CA SER A 344 -15.28 -18.09 -13.56
C SER A 344 -14.80 -19.07 -12.46
N LYS A 345 -13.60 -18.91 -11.92
CA LYS A 345 -13.02 -19.79 -10.90
C LYS A 345 -13.48 -19.42 -9.47
N LEU A 346 -13.65 -18.14 -9.20
CA LEU A 346 -13.95 -17.62 -7.86
C LEU A 346 -15.45 -17.49 -7.57
N LEU A 347 -16.29 -17.26 -8.59
CA LEU A 347 -17.74 -17.08 -8.39
C LEU A 347 -18.48 -18.38 -8.09
N ASP A 348 -18.03 -19.51 -8.65
CA ASP A 348 -18.60 -20.84 -8.41
C ASP A 348 -18.64 -21.21 -6.91
N ARG A 349 -17.78 -20.58 -6.10
CA ARG A 349 -17.69 -20.80 -4.66
C ARG A 349 -18.62 -19.92 -3.83
N ARG A 350 -19.49 -19.11 -4.46
CA ARG A 350 -20.36 -18.10 -3.80
C ARG A 350 -19.59 -17.22 -2.80
N ASN A 351 -18.39 -16.79 -3.18
CA ASN A 351 -17.57 -15.94 -2.32
C ASN A 351 -18.11 -14.50 -2.32
N ALA A 352 -18.91 -14.14 -1.32
CA ALA A 352 -19.52 -12.82 -1.19
C ALA A 352 -18.47 -11.68 -1.22
N SER A 353 -17.26 -11.93 -0.70
CA SER A 353 -16.16 -10.96 -0.75
C SER A 353 -15.70 -10.66 -2.17
N PHE A 354 -15.70 -11.65 -3.07
CA PHE A 354 -15.31 -11.41 -4.46
C PHE A 354 -16.35 -10.57 -5.22
N THR A 355 -17.64 -10.79 -4.95
CA THR A 355 -18.70 -9.91 -5.48
C THR A 355 -18.56 -8.50 -4.95
N SER A 356 -18.26 -8.33 -3.65
CA SER A 356 -17.98 -7.03 -3.04
C SER A 356 -16.81 -6.31 -3.71
N LEU A 357 -15.73 -7.04 -3.98
CA LEU A 357 -14.57 -6.52 -4.70
C LEU A 357 -14.95 -6.03 -6.10
N LEU A 358 -15.71 -6.80 -6.88
CA LEU A 358 -16.16 -6.36 -8.22
C LEU A 358 -17.04 -5.11 -8.16
N VAL A 359 -17.90 -4.98 -7.15
CA VAL A 359 -18.72 -3.78 -6.92
C VAL A 359 -17.83 -2.58 -6.57
N GLU A 360 -16.77 -2.78 -5.77
CA GLU A 360 -15.83 -1.70 -5.46
C GLU A 360 -15.05 -1.25 -6.70
N ILE A 361 -14.58 -2.20 -7.53
CA ILE A 361 -13.91 -1.89 -8.79
C ILE A 361 -14.84 -1.08 -9.70
N ASP A 362 -16.10 -1.51 -9.83
CA ASP A 362 -17.11 -0.79 -10.59
C ASP A 362 -17.33 0.64 -10.05
N GLY A 363 -17.38 0.80 -8.73
CA GLY A 363 -17.49 2.10 -8.07
C GLY A 363 -16.30 3.03 -8.39
N ILE A 364 -15.08 2.50 -8.36
CA ILE A 364 -13.86 3.26 -8.72
C ILE A 364 -13.91 3.68 -10.18
N LEU A 365 -14.23 2.76 -11.10
CA LEU A 365 -14.29 3.06 -12.53
C LEU A 365 -15.38 4.10 -12.84
N ASN A 366 -16.59 3.95 -12.28
CA ASN A 366 -17.67 4.92 -12.41
C ASN A 366 -17.25 6.32 -11.94
N LEU A 367 -16.59 6.40 -10.78
CA LEU A 367 -16.13 7.66 -10.22
C LEU A 367 -15.16 8.37 -11.17
N LEU A 368 -14.19 7.65 -11.73
CA LEU A 368 -13.21 8.19 -12.67
C LEU A 368 -13.85 8.60 -14.00
N VAL A 369 -14.73 7.75 -14.54
CA VAL A 369 -15.43 7.97 -15.81
C VAL A 369 -16.38 9.16 -15.75
N SER A 370 -17.00 9.41 -14.59
CA SER A 370 -17.92 10.54 -14.43
C SER A 370 -17.26 11.91 -14.63
N ARG A 371 -15.91 11.96 -14.60
CA ARG A 371 -15.13 13.18 -14.79
C ARG A 371 -14.98 13.51 -16.26
N LYS A 372 -15.34 14.75 -16.61
CA LYS A 372 -15.34 15.25 -18.00
C LYS A 372 -14.05 15.96 -18.40
N THR A 373 -13.00 15.87 -17.60
CA THR A 373 -11.71 16.50 -17.95
C THR A 373 -11.01 15.64 -19.00
N PRO A 374 -10.54 16.23 -20.13
CA PRO A 374 -10.05 15.48 -21.28
C PRO A 374 -8.79 14.66 -20.99
N HIS A 375 -8.01 15.05 -19.97
CA HIS A 375 -6.78 14.38 -19.55
C HIS A 375 -6.94 13.60 -18.25
N SER A 376 -8.17 13.40 -17.77
CA SER A 376 -8.39 12.54 -16.60
C SER A 376 -8.07 11.09 -16.94
N VAL A 377 -7.72 10.33 -15.90
CA VAL A 377 -7.70 8.86 -15.93
C VAL A 377 -8.98 8.31 -16.57
N GLY A 378 -10.15 8.86 -16.24
CA GLY A 378 -11.44 8.46 -16.83
C GLY A 378 -11.49 8.64 -18.35
N ALA A 379 -11.08 9.80 -18.86
CA ALA A 379 -11.04 10.06 -20.30
C ALA A 379 -10.06 9.12 -21.03
N LEU A 380 -8.90 8.84 -20.44
CA LEU A 380 -7.92 7.91 -21.00
C LEU A 380 -8.38 6.45 -20.95
N LEU A 381 -9.01 6.03 -19.85
CA LEU A 381 -9.66 4.71 -19.74
C LEU A 381 -10.64 4.50 -20.89
N TRP A 382 -11.43 5.52 -21.22
CA TRP A 382 -12.36 5.47 -22.35
C TRP A 382 -11.67 5.45 -23.71
N ARG A 383 -10.73 6.36 -23.92
CA ARG A 383 -10.06 6.58 -25.20
C ARG A 383 -9.18 5.39 -25.59
N ASP A 384 -8.35 4.93 -24.66
CA ASP A 384 -7.27 3.97 -24.94
C ASP A 384 -7.66 2.54 -24.55
N HIS A 385 -8.52 2.39 -23.53
CA HIS A 385 -8.86 1.08 -22.97
C HIS A 385 -10.35 0.71 -23.09
N GLY A 386 -11.17 1.53 -23.75
CA GLY A 386 -12.61 1.32 -23.83
C GLY A 386 -13.00 -0.06 -24.37
N TYR A 387 -12.27 -0.58 -25.38
CA TYR A 387 -12.51 -1.93 -25.91
C TYR A 387 -12.22 -3.02 -24.87
N GLN A 388 -11.09 -2.91 -24.17
CA GLN A 388 -10.71 -3.86 -23.12
C GLN A 388 -11.74 -3.83 -22.00
N LEU A 389 -12.14 -2.64 -21.55
CA LEU A 389 -13.15 -2.51 -20.51
C LEU A 389 -14.51 -3.06 -20.96
N CYS A 390 -14.96 -2.82 -22.19
CA CYS A 390 -16.18 -3.46 -22.72
C CYS A 390 -16.10 -4.99 -22.68
N PHE A 391 -14.95 -5.56 -23.04
CA PHE A 391 -14.71 -7.00 -22.97
C PHE A 391 -14.77 -7.51 -21.52
N LEU A 392 -14.14 -6.80 -20.58
CA LEU A 392 -14.16 -7.14 -19.15
C LEU A 392 -15.57 -7.03 -18.56
N THR A 393 -16.32 -5.98 -18.88
CA THR A 393 -17.73 -5.83 -18.49
C THR A 393 -18.54 -7.02 -18.96
N ARG A 394 -18.39 -7.43 -20.23
CA ARG A 394 -19.10 -8.58 -20.78
C ARG A 394 -18.75 -9.86 -20.02
N GLN A 395 -17.46 -10.10 -19.77
CA GLN A 395 -16.99 -11.27 -19.03
C GLN A 395 -17.53 -11.31 -17.60
N ALA A 396 -17.54 -10.17 -16.89
CA ALA A 396 -18.12 -10.07 -15.56
C ALA A 396 -19.64 -10.29 -15.56
N THR A 397 -20.34 -9.74 -16.56
CA THR A 397 -21.80 -9.89 -16.73
C THR A 397 -22.19 -11.33 -17.06
N GLU A 398 -21.43 -12.01 -17.90
CA GLU A 398 -21.61 -13.44 -18.21
C GLU A 398 -21.41 -14.32 -16.96
N GLY A 399 -20.57 -13.87 -16.02
CA GLY A 399 -20.44 -14.46 -14.69
C GLY A 399 -21.62 -14.18 -13.76
N GLY A 400 -22.57 -13.30 -14.11
CA GLY A 400 -23.68 -12.90 -13.25
C GLY A 400 -23.35 -11.74 -12.30
N CYS A 401 -22.25 -11.03 -12.51
CA CYS A 401 -21.91 -9.82 -11.77
C CYS A 401 -22.28 -8.58 -12.60
N PRO A 402 -23.17 -7.71 -12.09
CA PRO A 402 -23.41 -6.43 -12.75
C PRO A 402 -22.10 -5.61 -12.71
N PHE A 403 -21.63 -5.19 -13.88
CA PHE A 403 -20.40 -4.41 -14.06
C PHE A 403 -20.68 -3.24 -15.01
N LEU A 404 -19.88 -2.18 -14.94
CA LEU A 404 -20.03 -0.90 -15.65
C LEU A 404 -20.66 -1.06 -17.03
N LYS A 405 -21.80 -0.40 -17.29
CA LYS A 405 -22.37 -0.32 -18.64
C LYS A 405 -21.56 0.65 -19.48
N ILE A 406 -20.57 0.11 -20.16
CA ILE A 406 -19.65 0.87 -20.98
C ILE A 406 -20.26 1.01 -22.38
N HIS A 407 -20.70 2.22 -22.74
CA HIS A 407 -21.11 2.54 -24.11
C HIS A 407 -19.93 2.35 -25.07
N LYS A 408 -20.15 1.68 -26.20
CA LYS A 408 -19.10 1.39 -27.18
C LYS A 408 -18.43 2.69 -27.66
N VAL A 409 -17.16 2.88 -27.33
CA VAL A 409 -16.38 4.01 -27.85
C VAL A 409 -15.94 3.68 -29.27
N CYS A 410 -16.24 4.60 -30.19
CA CYS A 410 -15.66 4.62 -31.52
C CYS A 410 -14.26 5.23 -31.39
N GLY A 411 -13.20 4.42 -31.46
CA GLY A 411 -11.83 4.92 -31.42
C GLY A 411 -11.58 5.96 -32.52
N GLU A 412 -10.80 6.99 -32.23
CA GLU A 412 -10.38 7.99 -33.21
C GLU A 412 -9.53 7.27 -34.28
N ARG A 413 -9.98 7.27 -35.54
CA ARG A 413 -9.26 6.57 -36.62
C ARG A 413 -7.94 7.29 -36.90
N THR A 414 -6.82 6.68 -36.55
CA THR A 414 -5.47 7.21 -36.80
C THR A 414 -5.08 7.22 -38.27
N GLU A 415 -5.77 6.45 -39.12
CA GLU A 415 -5.48 6.28 -40.55
C GLU A 415 -5.52 7.59 -41.35
N SER A 416 -6.26 8.60 -40.89
CA SER A 416 -6.36 9.92 -41.53
C SER A 416 -5.59 11.04 -40.81
N CYS A 417 -4.87 10.73 -39.73
CA CYS A 417 -4.16 11.74 -38.96
C CYS A 417 -2.84 12.16 -39.65
N PRO A 418 -2.58 13.48 -39.82
CA PRO A 418 -1.30 13.96 -40.31
C PRO A 418 -0.13 13.44 -39.44
N LYS A 419 0.89 12.86 -40.07
CA LYS A 419 2.05 12.26 -39.37
C LYS A 419 2.73 13.19 -38.35
N ARG A 420 2.73 14.50 -38.59
CA ARG A 420 3.31 15.51 -37.68
C ARG A 420 2.57 15.66 -36.35
N PHE A 421 1.34 15.16 -36.26
CA PHE A 421 0.53 15.15 -35.03
C PHE A 421 0.70 13.85 -34.25
N LEU A 422 1.40 12.87 -34.81
CA LEU A 422 1.65 11.60 -34.17
C LEU A 422 2.93 11.67 -33.34
N ASP A 423 2.86 11.11 -32.15
CA ASP A 423 4.00 10.90 -31.28
C ASP A 423 5.02 9.99 -31.98
N SER A 424 6.28 10.40 -32.00
CA SER A 424 7.33 9.66 -32.70
C SER A 424 7.65 8.28 -32.11
N VAL A 425 7.33 8.03 -30.85
CA VAL A 425 7.50 6.75 -30.15
C VAL A 425 6.22 5.93 -30.22
N THR A 426 5.08 6.49 -29.81
CA THR A 426 3.84 5.72 -29.63
C THR A 426 2.97 5.67 -30.89
N GLN A 427 3.23 6.54 -31.87
CA GLN A 427 2.42 6.71 -33.09
C GLN A 427 0.94 7.08 -32.80
N ALA A 428 0.63 7.48 -31.57
CA ALA A 428 -0.67 8.01 -31.18
C ALA A 428 -0.74 9.52 -31.46
N VAL A 429 -1.95 10.07 -31.61
CA VAL A 429 -2.12 11.53 -31.75
C VAL A 429 -1.71 12.21 -30.45
N MET A 430 -0.71 13.10 -30.52
CA MET A 430 -0.22 13.84 -29.36
C MET A 430 -1.32 14.72 -28.77
N GLU A 431 -1.32 14.89 -27.46
CA GLU A 431 -2.13 15.87 -26.75
C GLU A 431 -1.30 17.09 -26.40
N ALA A 432 -0.09 16.89 -25.88
CA ALA A 432 0.81 17.95 -25.43
C ALA A 432 2.19 17.72 -26.07
N PRO A 433 2.42 18.19 -27.30
CA PRO A 433 3.67 17.95 -28.03
C PRO A 433 4.86 18.65 -27.37
N VAL A 434 5.96 17.91 -27.26
CA VAL A 434 7.26 18.32 -26.71
C VAL A 434 8.37 17.97 -27.70
N LEU A 435 9.24 18.93 -28.00
CA LEU A 435 10.43 18.73 -28.82
C LEU A 435 11.58 18.23 -27.96
N LEU A 436 12.22 17.14 -28.36
CA LEU A 436 13.50 16.69 -27.80
C LEU A 436 14.65 17.37 -28.57
N HIS A 437 15.46 18.20 -27.90
CA HIS A 437 16.52 18.97 -28.54
C HIS A 437 17.67 18.11 -29.08
N SER A 438 17.92 16.95 -28.49
CA SER A 438 18.95 15.98 -28.88
C SER A 438 18.67 15.34 -30.23
N SER A 439 17.48 14.75 -30.40
CA SER A 439 17.08 14.05 -31.63
C SER A 439 16.30 14.93 -32.61
N LYS A 440 15.83 16.11 -32.17
CA LYS A 440 14.87 16.96 -32.89
C LYS A 440 13.53 16.28 -33.20
N MET A 441 13.23 15.19 -32.48
CA MET A 441 11.96 14.48 -32.58
C MET A 441 10.92 15.10 -31.66
N VAL A 442 9.65 15.03 -32.08
CA VAL A 442 8.52 15.46 -31.25
C VAL A 442 7.87 14.23 -30.63
N VAL A 443 7.67 14.29 -29.32
CA VAL A 443 6.97 13.27 -28.52
C VAL A 443 5.86 13.96 -27.74
N ASP A 444 4.91 13.19 -27.23
CA ASP A 444 3.93 13.68 -26.28
C ASP A 444 4.56 13.90 -24.90
N GLU A 445 4.02 14.83 -24.11
CA GLU A 445 4.41 15.07 -22.73
C GLU A 445 4.25 13.80 -21.88
N SER A 446 3.20 13.00 -22.10
CA SER A 446 3.04 11.71 -21.41
C SER A 446 4.19 10.75 -21.69
N THR A 447 4.59 10.63 -22.96
CA THR A 447 5.74 9.83 -23.41
C THR A 447 7.04 10.33 -22.78
N LEU A 448 7.27 11.65 -22.75
CA LEU A 448 8.46 12.23 -22.11
C LEU A 448 8.50 11.91 -20.61
N ILE A 449 7.40 12.14 -19.88
CA ILE A 449 7.32 11.85 -18.44
C ILE A 449 7.57 10.36 -18.18
N HIS A 450 6.99 9.47 -18.98
CA HIS A 450 7.23 8.03 -18.88
C HIS A 450 8.72 7.68 -19.09
N LEU A 451 9.38 8.29 -20.07
CA LEU A 451 10.82 8.11 -20.29
C LEU A 451 11.61 8.62 -19.08
N LEU A 452 11.34 9.82 -18.59
CA LEU A 452 12.03 10.38 -17.41
C LEU A 452 11.85 9.54 -16.13
N LEU A 453 10.73 8.82 -16.01
CA LEU A 453 10.45 7.90 -14.90
C LEU A 453 11.18 6.55 -15.05
N THR A 454 11.29 6.01 -16.26
CA THR A 454 11.80 4.65 -16.51
C THR A 454 13.26 4.61 -16.93
N SER A 455 13.64 5.46 -17.89
CA SER A 455 14.98 5.58 -18.44
C SER A 455 15.17 7.00 -18.97
N PRO A 456 15.84 7.89 -18.22
CA PRO A 456 15.99 9.31 -18.57
C PRO A 456 17.01 9.49 -19.72
N SER A 457 16.74 8.89 -20.86
CA SER A 457 17.55 8.94 -22.07
C SER A 457 16.65 9.02 -23.29
N ASP A 458 17.06 9.83 -24.26
CA ASP A 458 16.34 10.01 -25.51
C ASP A 458 16.30 8.66 -26.26
N PRO A 459 15.11 8.16 -26.65
CA PRO A 459 14.97 6.83 -27.25
C PRO A 459 15.64 6.70 -28.63
N PHE A 460 15.94 7.81 -29.30
CA PHE A 460 16.56 7.84 -30.63
C PHE A 460 18.07 8.01 -30.58
N THR A 461 18.58 8.81 -29.64
CA THR A 461 20.01 9.15 -29.55
C THR A 461 20.73 8.51 -28.37
N ARG A 462 19.98 8.04 -27.36
CA ARG A 462 20.46 7.56 -26.05
C ARG A 462 21.21 8.62 -25.23
N CYS A 463 21.11 9.89 -25.61
CA CYS A 463 21.61 11.00 -24.81
C CYS A 463 20.75 11.17 -23.55
N PRO A 464 21.33 11.56 -22.40
CA PRO A 464 20.57 11.87 -21.19
C PRO A 464 19.50 12.96 -21.45
N LEU A 465 18.32 12.79 -20.85
CA LEU A 465 17.24 13.78 -20.89
C LEU A 465 17.31 14.69 -19.66
N ASP A 466 18.02 15.81 -19.79
CA ASP A 466 18.08 16.86 -18.78
C ASP A 466 16.98 17.93 -19.02
N PRO A 467 16.57 18.72 -18.01
CA PRO A 467 15.51 19.73 -18.15
C PRO A 467 15.67 20.72 -19.31
N ASP A 468 16.90 21.02 -19.71
CA ASP A 468 17.21 21.95 -20.81
C ASP A 468 17.20 21.27 -22.20
N THR A 469 17.03 19.95 -22.25
CA THR A 469 17.09 19.14 -23.49
C THR A 469 15.73 18.97 -24.16
N TYR A 470 14.68 19.61 -23.68
CA TYR A 470 13.35 19.55 -24.30
C TYR A 470 12.54 20.84 -24.10
N SER A 471 11.56 21.08 -24.97
CA SER A 471 10.68 22.26 -24.90
C SER A 471 9.27 21.96 -25.43
N ARG A 472 8.23 22.48 -24.76
CA ARG A 472 6.84 22.38 -25.24
C ARG A 472 6.65 23.10 -26.57
N LEU A 473 5.76 22.57 -27.42
CA LEU A 473 5.41 23.15 -28.73
C LEU A 473 3.93 23.64 -28.75
N PRO A 474 3.62 24.81 -28.16
CA PRO A 474 2.24 25.29 -28.05
C PRO A 474 1.56 25.54 -29.41
N ASP A 475 2.31 25.90 -30.44
CA ASP A 475 1.77 26.09 -31.79
C ASP A 475 1.29 24.75 -32.39
N LEU A 476 2.09 23.70 -32.25
CA LEU A 476 1.73 22.36 -32.73
C LEU A 476 0.54 21.80 -31.92
N HIS A 477 0.48 22.08 -30.62
CA HIS A 477 -0.68 21.76 -29.79
C HIS A 477 -1.96 22.39 -30.38
N ASN A 478 -1.92 23.69 -30.69
CA ASN A 478 -3.06 24.41 -31.25
C ASN A 478 -3.49 23.86 -32.61
N ASP A 479 -2.54 23.48 -33.47
CA ASP A 479 -2.81 22.81 -34.74
C ASP A 479 -3.53 21.47 -34.56
N ILE A 480 -3.11 20.66 -33.59
CA ILE A 480 -3.74 19.37 -33.27
C ILE A 480 -5.17 19.58 -32.79
N VAL A 481 -5.39 20.55 -31.89
CA VAL A 481 -6.72 20.89 -31.38
C VAL A 481 -7.64 21.36 -32.51
N ALA A 482 -7.15 22.23 -33.39
CA ALA A 482 -7.91 22.70 -34.55
C ALA A 482 -8.29 21.54 -35.49
N TRP A 483 -7.36 20.63 -35.75
CA TRP A 483 -7.62 19.44 -36.56
C TRP A 483 -8.67 18.50 -35.93
N ARG A 484 -8.59 18.24 -34.62
CA ARG A 484 -9.59 17.43 -33.89
C ARG A 484 -10.99 18.03 -34.01
N ASN A 485 -11.10 19.34 -33.81
CA ASN A 485 -12.37 20.05 -33.89
C ASN A 485 -13.00 19.96 -35.28
N ASN A 486 -12.20 20.13 -36.34
CA ASN A 486 -12.67 20.00 -37.72
C ASN A 486 -13.12 18.55 -38.05
N THR A 487 -12.40 17.55 -37.54
CA THR A 487 -12.70 16.14 -37.80
C THR A 487 -13.97 15.68 -37.07
N ARG A 488 -14.19 16.13 -35.83
CA ARG A 488 -15.42 15.85 -35.07
C ARG A 488 -16.65 16.54 -35.68
N GLY A 489 -16.49 17.77 -36.16
CA GLY A 489 -17.56 18.49 -36.86
C GLY A 489 -18.03 17.75 -38.12
N LEU A 490 -17.11 17.14 -38.87
CA LEU A 490 -17.44 16.34 -40.05
C LEU A 490 -18.12 15.01 -39.69
N GLN A 491 -17.72 14.34 -38.61
CA GLN A 491 -18.36 13.09 -38.16
C GLN A 491 -19.78 13.31 -37.62
N GLY A 492 -20.05 14.43 -36.95
CA GLY A 492 -21.40 14.79 -36.50
C GLY A 492 -22.39 14.96 -37.66
N ILE A 493 -21.93 15.49 -38.80
CA ILE A 493 -22.76 15.70 -40.01
C ILE A 493 -23.08 14.36 -40.70
N PHE A 494 -22.17 13.38 -40.67
CA PHE A 494 -22.39 12.06 -41.27
C PHE A 494 -23.29 11.15 -40.42
N ASN A 495 -23.25 11.26 -39.09
CA ASN A 495 -24.07 10.42 -38.20
C ASN A 495 -25.50 10.91 -38.00
N SER A 496 -25.81 12.18 -38.30
CA SER A 496 -27.19 12.71 -38.22
C SER A 496 -28.08 12.34 -39.42
N GLY A 497 -27.60 11.49 -40.34
CA GLY A 497 -28.27 11.18 -41.61
C GLY A 497 -28.81 9.76 -41.77
N SER A 498 -28.78 8.89 -40.74
CA SER A 498 -29.08 7.46 -40.94
C SER A 498 -29.94 6.76 -39.87
N GLU A 499 -30.59 7.46 -38.93
CA GLU A 499 -31.43 6.81 -37.90
C GLU A 499 -32.94 7.08 -38.00
N ASP A 500 -33.41 7.95 -38.91
CA ASP A 500 -34.84 8.24 -39.10
C ASP A 500 -35.41 7.61 -40.38
N GLU A 501 -35.51 6.28 -40.47
CA GLU A 501 -36.43 5.67 -41.46
C GLU A 501 -36.94 4.26 -41.16
N THR A 502 -37.02 3.78 -39.90
CA THR A 502 -37.79 2.54 -39.62
C THR A 502 -38.37 2.49 -38.20
N ALA A 503 -39.25 3.42 -37.82
CA ALA A 503 -40.12 3.21 -36.66
C ALA A 503 -41.36 4.11 -36.70
N ASN A 504 -42.33 3.79 -37.58
CA ASN A 504 -43.72 4.21 -37.36
C ASN A 504 -44.70 3.32 -38.12
N SER A 505 -45.26 2.31 -37.42
CA SER A 505 -46.62 1.79 -37.64
C SER A 505 -46.86 0.62 -36.68
N ILE A 506 -47.25 0.90 -35.43
CA ILE A 506 -48.15 0.02 -34.68
C ILE A 506 -49.17 0.90 -33.94
N VAL A 507 -50.40 0.79 -34.42
CA VAL A 507 -51.64 1.32 -33.87
C VAL A 507 -51.93 0.66 -32.53
N VAL A 508 -52.23 1.43 -31.48
CA VAL A 508 -52.93 0.92 -30.30
C VAL A 508 -54.07 1.87 -29.97
N GLY A 509 -55.28 1.32 -30.04
CA GLY A 509 -56.53 1.98 -29.69
C GLY A 509 -56.83 1.94 -28.20
N ASP A 510 -57.79 2.79 -27.85
CA ASP A 510 -58.42 2.96 -26.55
C ASP A 510 -58.83 1.65 -25.86
N THR A 511 -58.69 1.61 -24.54
CA THR A 511 -59.78 1.15 -23.67
C THR A 511 -59.65 1.66 -22.23
N SER A 512 -60.82 2.01 -21.71
CA SER A 512 -61.18 2.62 -20.44
C SER A 512 -61.21 1.68 -19.23
N ASN A 513 -61.16 2.31 -18.04
CA ASN A 513 -61.81 1.96 -16.76
C ASN A 513 -61.47 0.62 -16.06
N SER A 514 -61.09 0.71 -14.77
CA SER A 514 -62.05 0.55 -13.66
C SER A 514 -61.37 0.59 -12.29
N ASP A 515 -62.07 1.23 -11.35
CA ASP A 515 -61.83 1.36 -9.91
C ASP A 515 -61.57 0.03 -9.17
N THR A 516 -60.88 0.09 -8.01
CA THR A 516 -61.48 -0.24 -6.68
C THR A 516 -60.47 -0.18 -5.52
N ASN A 517 -60.91 0.47 -4.43
CA ASN A 517 -60.75 0.13 -2.99
C ASN A 517 -59.35 -0.11 -2.39
N SER A 518 -59.04 0.20 -1.12
CA SER A 518 -59.76 0.80 0.02
C SER A 518 -58.73 0.99 1.15
N SER A 519 -58.86 2.10 1.88
CA SER A 519 -58.70 2.32 3.34
C SER A 519 -57.80 1.45 4.23
N VAL A 520 -57.28 2.13 5.28
CA VAL A 520 -56.93 1.69 6.66
C VAL A 520 -55.43 1.88 6.94
N VAL A 521 -54.90 2.52 8.00
CA VAL A 521 -55.34 3.25 9.22
C VAL A 521 -54.02 3.78 9.85
N ASP A 522 -54.05 4.95 10.53
CA ASP A 522 -53.19 5.46 11.64
C ASP A 522 -51.63 5.34 11.54
N ASP A 523 -50.76 6.11 12.19
CA ASP A 523 -50.85 7.09 13.27
C ASP A 523 -49.51 7.87 13.37
N THR A 524 -49.62 9.12 13.84
CA THR A 524 -48.69 9.92 14.68
C THR A 524 -47.14 9.97 14.56
N SER A 525 -46.65 11.17 14.92
CA SER A 525 -45.35 11.54 15.54
C SER A 525 -44.19 11.92 14.59
N SER A 526 -43.88 13.21 14.39
CA SER A 526 -43.11 14.16 15.23
C SER A 526 -41.58 14.06 15.09
N SER A 527 -40.94 15.10 14.54
CA SER A 527 -39.66 15.71 14.99
C SER A 527 -39.26 16.77 13.97
N ALA A 528 -39.35 18.06 14.31
CA ALA A 528 -38.32 18.83 15.02
C ALA A 528 -37.08 19.08 14.16
N THR A 529 -37.15 20.20 13.45
CA THR A 529 -36.04 20.97 12.87
C THR A 529 -34.99 21.27 13.94
N ASN A 530 -33.71 20.95 13.68
CA ASN A 530 -32.61 21.58 14.39
C ASN A 530 -31.61 22.16 13.39
N ASP A 531 -31.60 23.48 13.43
CA ASP A 531 -30.74 24.44 12.79
C ASP A 531 -29.50 24.63 13.68
N THR A 532 -28.29 24.47 13.15
CA THR A 532 -27.06 24.91 13.84
C THR A 532 -26.03 25.38 12.82
N SER A 533 -25.81 26.70 12.83
CA SER A 533 -24.67 27.38 12.22
C SER A 533 -23.40 27.18 13.06
N PRO A 534 -22.20 27.41 12.49
CA PRO A 534 -20.92 27.12 13.14
C PRO A 534 -20.45 28.28 14.05
N ARG A 535 -19.61 27.94 15.03
CA ARG A 535 -18.83 28.89 15.83
C ARG A 535 -17.35 28.80 15.47
N ASP A 536 -16.75 29.97 15.30
CA ASP A 536 -15.32 30.22 15.17
C ASP A 536 -14.52 29.76 16.41
N CYS A 537 -13.36 29.13 16.15
CA CYS A 537 -12.11 29.16 16.92
C CYS A 537 -10.99 28.58 16.06
#